data_AF-A0A1F2RDE6-F1
#
_entry.id   AF-A0A1F2RDE6-F1
#
_cell.length_a   1.000
_cell.length_b   1.000
_cell.length_c   1.000
_cell.angle_alpha   90.00
_cell.angle_beta   90.00
_cell.angle_gamma   90.00
#
_symmetry.space_group_name_H-M   'P 1'
#
loop_
_entity.id
_entity.type
_entity.pdbx_description
1 polymer ?
#
loop_
_entity_poly.entity_id
_entity_poly.type
_entity_poly.pdbx_seq_one_letter_code
_entity_poly.pdbx_strand_id
1 'polypeptide(L)'
;MRYIVEGDVIFHTGSPESSGTLVNIGRYGMLVRTNVLVPEGTILRVGFTVDEYPAELQGRSQVVRTSADLLAIQFLGEVRGMPQLLLWLERENVPWAGQDTPEGCSLLQSPQASEAGPASSALQEEREELEAILPLLDAMG
;
A
#
# COMPACT_ATOMS: atom_id res chain seq x y z
N MET A 1 5.17 3.45 -3.14
CA MET A 1 3.71 3.20 -3.02
C MET A 1 3.40 1.77 -3.39
N ARG A 2 2.39 1.18 -2.73
CA ARG A 2 1.80 -0.12 -3.11
C ARG A 2 0.29 0.05 -3.21
N TYR A 3 -0.37 -0.75 -4.03
CA TYR A 3 -1.81 -0.72 -4.26
C TYR A 3 -2.39 -2.10 -3.91
N ILE A 4 -3.52 -2.12 -3.21
CA ILE A 4 -4.29 -3.35 -2.97
C ILE A 4 -5.13 -3.57 -4.22
N VAL A 5 -4.94 -4.73 -4.85
CA VAL A 5 -5.54 -5.08 -6.13
C VAL A 5 -5.78 -6.58 -6.15
N GLU A 6 -6.75 -7.00 -6.95
CA GLU A 6 -6.99 -8.40 -7.27
C GLU A 6 -6.45 -8.72 -8.67
N GLY A 7 -6.23 -10.01 -8.93
CA GLY A 7 -5.69 -10.52 -10.18
C GLY A 7 -4.98 -11.85 -9.99
N ASP A 8 -4.49 -12.41 -11.09
CA ASP A 8 -3.83 -13.72 -11.11
C ASP A 8 -2.31 -13.58 -11.28
N VAL A 9 -1.58 -14.54 -10.71
CA VAL A 9 -0.14 -14.66 -10.86
C VAL A 9 0.22 -16.09 -11.27
N ILE A 10 1.07 -16.21 -12.27
CA ILE A 10 1.63 -17.49 -12.75
C ILE A 10 3.13 -17.48 -12.50
N PHE A 11 3.63 -18.54 -11.86
CA PHE A 11 5.04 -18.77 -11.59
C PHE A 11 5.59 -19.81 -12.57
N HIS A 12 6.65 -19.45 -13.30
CA HIS A 12 7.36 -20.38 -14.18
C HIS A 12 8.65 -20.83 -13.50
N THR A 13 8.59 -21.97 -12.79
CA THR A 13 9.69 -22.56 -12.00
C THR A 13 10.23 -23.87 -12.58
N GLY A 14 10.28 -24.00 -13.92
CA GLY A 14 10.88 -25.17 -14.58
C GLY A 14 9.99 -26.41 -14.72
N SER A 15 8.67 -26.26 -14.54
CA SER A 15 7.58 -27.27 -14.63
C SER A 15 7.31 -28.05 -13.33
N PRO A 16 6.03 -28.21 -12.92
CA PRO A 16 4.81 -27.61 -13.49
C PRO A 16 4.67 -26.11 -13.17
N GLU A 17 3.88 -25.40 -13.97
CA GLU A 17 3.48 -24.03 -13.66
C GLU A 17 2.63 -24.01 -12.40
N SER A 18 2.84 -23.00 -11.58
CA SER A 18 2.13 -22.79 -10.33
C SER A 18 1.40 -21.46 -10.37
N SER A 19 0.27 -21.33 -9.70
CA SER A 19 -0.52 -20.10 -9.68
C SER A 19 -0.75 -19.56 -8.28
N GLY A 20 -1.14 -18.28 -8.22
CA GLY A 20 -1.53 -17.58 -7.01
C GLY A 20 -2.38 -16.36 -7.33
N THR A 21 -2.90 -15.71 -6.30
CA THR A 21 -3.72 -14.50 -6.40
C THR A 21 -2.89 -13.30 -5.99
N LEU A 22 -2.93 -12.24 -6.79
CA LEU A 22 -2.29 -10.97 -6.47
C LEU A 22 -3.00 -10.32 -5.28
N VAL A 23 -2.25 -9.89 -4.26
CA VAL A 23 -2.79 -9.22 -3.07
C VAL A 23 -2.46 -7.73 -3.08
N ASN A 24 -1.22 -7.41 -3.45
CA ASN A 24 -0.81 -6.04 -3.68
C ASN A 24 0.35 -5.98 -4.66
N ILE A 25 0.51 -4.80 -5.27
CA ILE A 25 1.59 -4.54 -6.20
C ILE A 25 2.17 -3.15 -5.99
N GLY A 26 3.46 -3.01 -6.26
CA GLY A 26 4.14 -1.72 -6.35
C GLY A 26 5.29 -1.80 -7.34
N ARG A 27 5.97 -0.67 -7.51
CA ARG A 27 7.04 -0.51 -8.51
C ARG A 27 8.13 -1.60 -8.47
N TYR A 28 8.44 -2.11 -7.27
CA TYR A 28 9.59 -3.00 -7.06
C TYR A 28 9.19 -4.44 -6.73
N GLY A 29 7.90 -4.75 -6.63
CA GLY A 29 7.48 -6.09 -6.29
C GLY A 29 5.99 -6.21 -6.04
N MET A 30 5.61 -7.41 -5.64
CA MET A 30 4.23 -7.79 -5.37
C MET A 30 4.14 -8.68 -4.14
N LEU A 31 2.93 -8.81 -3.61
CA LEU A 31 2.58 -9.81 -2.62
C LEU A 31 1.54 -10.73 -3.26
N VAL A 32 1.76 -12.03 -3.15
CA VAL A 32 0.94 -13.06 -3.80
C VAL A 32 0.47 -14.05 -2.76
N ARG A 33 -0.81 -14.40 -2.81
CA ARG A 33 -1.37 -15.50 -2.03
C ARG A 33 -1.33 -16.79 -2.84
N THR A 34 -0.73 -17.85 -2.33
CA THR A 34 -0.65 -19.13 -3.01
C THR A 34 -0.46 -20.27 -2.00
N ASN A 35 -0.91 -21.47 -2.38
CA ASN A 35 -0.65 -22.70 -1.63
C ASN A 35 0.69 -23.35 -2.03
N VAL A 36 1.43 -22.75 -2.96
CA VAL A 36 2.71 -23.26 -3.44
C VAL A 36 3.84 -22.70 -2.59
N LEU A 37 4.61 -23.61 -1.97
CA LEU A 37 5.80 -23.26 -1.23
C LEU A 37 6.97 -23.04 -2.18
N VAL A 38 7.32 -21.78 -2.39
CA VAL A 38 8.53 -21.39 -3.10
C VAL A 38 9.58 -20.93 -2.08
N PRO A 39 10.79 -21.52 -2.06
CA PRO A 39 11.84 -21.11 -1.13
C PRO A 39 12.27 -19.66 -1.33
N GLU A 40 12.61 -18.98 -0.24
CA GLU A 40 13.25 -17.65 -0.29
C GLU A 40 14.57 -17.72 -1.08
N GLY A 41 14.88 -16.63 -1.78
CA GLY A 41 16.03 -16.55 -2.68
C GLY A 41 15.79 -17.15 -4.07
N THR A 42 14.71 -17.92 -4.29
CA THR A 42 14.40 -18.50 -5.59
C THR A 42 14.16 -17.43 -6.65
N ILE A 43 14.88 -17.53 -7.77
CA ILE A 43 14.69 -16.69 -8.95
C ILE A 43 13.72 -17.38 -9.89
N LEU A 44 12.69 -16.66 -10.32
CA LEU A 44 11.64 -17.19 -11.19
C LEU A 44 11.14 -16.13 -12.17
N ARG A 45 10.45 -16.56 -13.22
CA ARG A 45 9.66 -15.66 -14.06
C ARG A 45 8.23 -15.63 -13.51
N VAL A 46 7.69 -14.43 -13.33
CA VAL A 46 6.27 -14.22 -13.01
C VAL A 46 5.57 -13.64 -14.23
N GLY A 47 4.40 -14.19 -14.54
CA GLY A 47 3.36 -13.48 -15.29
C GLY A 47 2.24 -13.09 -14.34
N PHE A 48 1.62 -11.95 -14.55
CA PHE A 48 0.50 -11.51 -13.71
C PHE A 48 -0.48 -10.61 -14.45
N THR A 49 -1.73 -10.69 -14.04
CA THR A 49 -2.82 -9.81 -14.43
C THR A 49 -3.26 -8.97 -13.23
N VAL A 50 -3.89 -7.84 -13.51
CA VAL A 50 -4.60 -7.04 -12.53
C VAL A 50 -6.02 -6.91 -13.05
N ASP A 51 -7.01 -7.12 -12.19
CA ASP A 51 -8.41 -7.05 -12.59
C ASP A 51 -8.72 -5.70 -13.23
N GLU A 52 -9.53 -5.74 -14.29
CA GLU A 52 -9.90 -4.58 -15.14
C GLU A 52 -8.76 -3.91 -15.92
N TYR A 53 -7.50 -4.30 -15.67
CA TYR A 53 -6.37 -3.83 -16.46
C TYR A 53 -6.20 -4.71 -17.72
N PRO A 54 -6.14 -4.12 -18.93
CA PRO A 54 -6.29 -4.87 -20.18
C PRO A 54 -5.08 -5.70 -20.62
N ALA A 55 -3.96 -5.66 -19.88
CA ALA A 55 -2.73 -6.33 -20.29
C ALA A 55 -2.13 -7.19 -19.18
N GLU A 56 -1.61 -8.36 -19.58
CA GLU A 56 -0.75 -9.18 -18.74
C GLU A 56 0.68 -8.61 -18.72
N LEU A 57 1.31 -8.61 -17.56
CA LEU A 57 2.69 -8.18 -17.38
C LEU A 57 3.56 -9.38 -16.98
N GLN A 58 4.83 -9.34 -17.39
CA GLN A 58 5.78 -10.40 -17.07
C GLN A 58 7.13 -9.83 -16.64
N GLY A 59 7.79 -10.50 -15.70
CA GLY A 59 9.05 -10.06 -15.12
C GLY A 59 9.91 -11.18 -14.58
N ARG A 60 11.23 -10.94 -14.54
CA ARG A 60 12.15 -11.78 -13.78
C ARG A 60 12.15 -11.28 -12.33
N SER A 61 11.98 -12.21 -11.40
CA SER A 61 11.72 -11.89 -10.00
C SER A 61 12.45 -12.84 -9.06
N GLN A 62 12.49 -12.46 -7.79
CA GLN A 62 13.01 -13.27 -6.70
C GLN A 62 12.01 -13.31 -5.55
N VAL A 63 11.82 -14.49 -4.96
CA VAL A 63 11.09 -14.63 -3.69
C VAL A 63 11.98 -14.10 -2.58
N VAL A 64 11.53 -13.05 -1.89
CA VAL A 64 12.28 -12.41 -0.80
C VAL A 64 11.77 -12.79 0.58
N ARG A 65 10.53 -13.27 0.66
CA ARG A 65 9.96 -13.80 1.89
C ARG A 65 8.83 -14.78 1.63
N THR A 66 8.75 -15.83 2.43
CA THR A 66 7.64 -16.80 2.42
C THR A 66 7.02 -16.87 3.82
N SER A 67 5.69 -16.76 3.91
CA SER A 67 4.98 -16.81 5.19
C SER A 67 3.58 -17.40 5.01
N ALA A 68 3.31 -18.56 5.61
CA ALA A 68 2.04 -19.28 5.49
C ALA A 68 1.63 -19.45 4.01
N ASP A 69 0.61 -18.73 3.56
CA ASP A 69 0.08 -18.72 2.20
C ASP A 69 0.50 -17.49 1.39
N LEU A 70 1.47 -16.71 1.87
CA LEU A 70 1.94 -15.48 1.23
C LEU A 70 3.38 -15.58 0.75
N LEU A 71 3.61 -15.10 -0.47
CA LEU A 71 4.92 -14.89 -1.07
C LEU A 71 5.15 -13.41 -1.33
N ALA A 72 6.20 -12.85 -0.73
CA ALA A 72 6.71 -11.54 -1.09
C ALA A 72 7.73 -11.70 -2.23
N ILE A 73 7.47 -11.03 -3.33
CA ILE A 73 8.26 -11.16 -4.56
C ILE A 73 8.83 -9.79 -4.94
N GLN A 74 10.12 -9.75 -5.21
CA GLN A 74 10.83 -8.57 -5.71
C GLN A 74 11.13 -8.72 -7.20
N PHE A 75 10.93 -7.65 -7.98
CA PHE A 75 11.36 -7.60 -9.38
C PHE A 75 12.87 -7.38 -9.46
N LEU A 76 13.57 -8.18 -10.27
CA LEU A 76 15.03 -8.08 -10.47
C LEU A 76 15.42 -7.10 -11.59
N GLY A 77 14.45 -6.43 -12.20
CA GLY A 77 14.67 -5.47 -13.28
C GLY A 77 13.37 -4.77 -13.66
N GLU A 78 13.40 -4.01 -14.74
CA GLU A 78 12.21 -3.34 -15.24
C GLU A 78 11.18 -4.36 -15.76
N VAL A 79 9.97 -4.26 -15.24
CA VAL A 79 8.80 -4.96 -15.77
C VAL A 79 8.18 -4.07 -16.84
N ARG A 80 8.19 -4.53 -18.09
CA ARG A 80 7.58 -3.79 -19.21
C ARG A 80 6.10 -3.55 -18.92
N GLY A 81 5.64 -2.31 -19.07
CA GLY A 81 4.25 -1.91 -18.80
C GLY A 81 3.98 -1.49 -17.35
N MET A 82 4.94 -1.68 -16.42
CA MET A 82 4.76 -1.28 -15.03
C MET A 82 4.48 0.22 -14.84
N PRO A 83 5.16 1.17 -15.53
CA PRO A 83 4.83 2.59 -15.38
C PRO A 83 3.38 2.90 -15.76
N GLN A 84 2.87 2.28 -16.82
CA GLN A 84 1.50 2.46 -17.29
C GLN A 84 0.48 1.88 -16.30
N LEU A 85 0.76 0.68 -15.76
CA LEU A 85 -0.05 0.07 -14.72
C LEU A 85 -0.11 0.96 -13.47
N LEU A 86 1.02 1.46 -12.99
CA LEU A 86 1.05 2.31 -11.80
C LEU A 86 0.28 3.61 -12.00
N LEU A 87 0.41 4.25 -13.17
CA LEU A 87 -0.37 5.46 -13.51
C LEU A 87 -1.88 5.18 -13.59
N TRP A 88 -2.27 3.99 -14.06
CA TRP A 88 -3.67 3.57 -14.07
C TRP A 88 -4.18 3.33 -12.64
N LEU A 89 -3.40 2.63 -11.82
CA LEU A 89 -3.74 2.38 -10.40
C LEU A 89 -3.86 3.67 -9.59
N GLU A 90 -3.04 4.68 -9.87
CA GLU A 90 -3.16 6.00 -9.23
C GLU A 90 -4.50 6.71 -9.52
N ARG A 91 -5.15 6.40 -10.65
CA ARG A 91 -6.43 7.00 -11.03
C ARG A 91 -7.61 6.21 -10.46
N GLU A 92 -7.51 4.89 -10.48
CA GLU A 92 -8.63 3.99 -10.17
C GLU A 92 -8.63 3.50 -8.72
N ASN A 93 -7.49 3.52 -8.00
CA ASN A 93 -7.34 2.82 -6.73
C ASN A 93 -6.73 3.67 -5.61
N VAL A 94 -7.12 3.35 -4.37
CA VAL A 94 -6.53 3.96 -3.18
C VAL A 94 -5.23 3.24 -2.84
N PRO A 95 -4.10 3.96 -2.70
CA PRO A 95 -2.85 3.32 -2.38
C PRO A 95 -2.79 2.88 -0.91
N TRP A 96 -2.10 1.79 -0.64
CA TRP A 96 -1.95 1.24 0.71
C TRP A 96 -1.01 2.11 1.55
N ALA A 97 -1.55 2.72 2.60
CA ALA A 97 -0.81 3.61 3.50
C ALA A 97 -0.15 2.91 4.70
N GLY A 98 -0.32 1.60 4.88
CA GLY A 98 0.38 0.83 5.91
C GLY A 98 0.15 1.31 7.36
N GLN A 99 -0.99 1.93 7.68
CA GLN A 99 -1.33 2.33 9.04
C GLN A 99 -2.30 1.32 9.66
N ASP A 100 -1.97 0.92 10.88
CA ASP A 100 -2.85 0.23 11.82
C ASP A 100 -4.23 0.89 11.82
N THR A 101 -5.28 0.08 11.80
CA THR A 101 -6.62 0.49 12.20
C THR A 101 -6.55 1.29 13.51
N PRO A 102 -7.00 2.56 13.55
CA PRO A 102 -7.60 3.05 14.77
C PRO A 102 -8.99 2.41 14.85
N GLU A 103 -9.18 1.63 15.91
CA GLU A 103 -10.48 1.24 16.42
C GLU A 103 -11.46 2.42 16.32
N GLY A 104 -12.58 2.22 15.64
CA GLY A 104 -13.53 3.31 15.47
C GLY A 104 -14.63 3.04 14.46
N CYS A 105 -15.38 1.97 14.65
CA CYS A 105 -16.79 2.04 14.30
C CYS A 105 -17.38 3.27 15.02
N SER A 106 -17.78 4.29 14.25
CA SER A 106 -18.92 5.11 14.60
C SER A 106 -19.76 5.29 13.35
N LEU A 107 -20.63 4.28 13.20
CA LEU A 107 -21.98 4.38 12.69
C LEU A 107 -22.54 5.81 12.80
N LEU A 108 -23.17 6.25 11.70
CA LEU A 108 -24.38 7.06 11.68
C LEU A 108 -24.48 8.13 12.78
N GLN A 109 -24.14 9.37 12.44
CA GLN A 109 -24.87 10.51 12.97
C GLN A 109 -24.84 11.64 11.95
N SER A 110 -25.95 11.82 11.25
CA SER A 110 -26.32 13.10 10.67
C SER A 110 -26.67 14.05 11.83
N PRO A 111 -26.06 15.24 11.94
CA PRO A 111 -26.68 16.33 12.66
C PRO A 111 -27.31 17.28 11.64
N GLN A 112 -28.64 17.42 11.72
CA GLN A 112 -29.29 18.67 11.34
C GLN A 112 -28.53 19.82 11.99
N ALA A 113 -28.22 20.87 11.22
CA ALA A 113 -27.89 22.17 11.77
C ALA A 113 -28.64 23.24 10.97
N SER A 114 -29.78 23.65 11.52
CA SER A 114 -30.34 24.98 11.30
C SER A 114 -29.44 26.03 11.97
N GLU A 115 -29.30 27.16 11.28
CA GLU A 115 -29.11 28.52 11.79
C GLU A 115 -27.76 28.97 12.41
N ALA A 116 -27.09 29.83 11.62
CA ALA A 116 -26.63 31.19 11.97
C ALA A 116 -25.65 31.44 13.16
N GLY A 117 -24.34 31.42 12.84
CA GLY A 117 -23.29 32.41 13.23
C GLY A 117 -22.81 32.53 14.71
N PRO A 118 -21.73 33.28 14.99
CA PRO A 118 -20.56 33.64 14.19
C PRO A 118 -19.22 33.14 14.78
N ALA A 119 -18.15 33.40 14.02
CA ALA A 119 -16.76 33.04 14.26
C ALA A 119 -16.10 33.64 15.52
N SER A 120 -14.94 33.05 15.86
CA SER A 120 -13.80 33.64 16.59
C SER A 120 -13.61 33.19 18.05
N SER A 121 -13.07 31.98 18.26
CA SER A 121 -12.44 31.60 19.55
C SER A 121 -11.37 30.49 19.48
N ALA A 122 -11.00 29.98 18.29
CA ALA A 122 -10.06 28.85 18.17
C ALA A 122 -8.61 29.22 17.79
N LEU A 123 -8.30 30.51 17.64
CA LEU A 123 -6.93 30.98 17.31
C LEU A 123 -6.25 31.71 18.48
N GLN A 124 -6.81 31.60 19.69
CA GLN A 124 -6.28 32.27 20.88
C GLN A 124 -5.59 31.31 21.86
N GLU A 125 -5.89 30.00 21.81
CA GLU A 125 -5.24 28.99 22.67
C GLU A 125 -3.83 28.60 22.20
N GLU A 126 -3.51 28.64 20.90
CA GLU A 126 -2.15 28.32 20.40
C GLU A 126 -1.08 29.36 20.78
N ARG A 127 -1.48 30.57 21.21
CA ARG A 127 -0.54 31.65 21.53
C ARG A 127 -0.06 31.61 22.99
N GLU A 128 -0.81 31.00 23.91
CA GLU A 128 -0.40 30.88 25.32
C GLU A 128 0.58 29.72 25.57
N GLU A 129 0.55 28.64 24.79
CA GLU A 129 1.51 27.53 24.95
C GLU A 129 2.94 27.89 24.48
N LEU A 130 3.08 28.77 23.48
CA LEU A 130 4.39 29.16 22.94
C LEU A 130 5.14 30.18 23.82
N GLU A 131 4.45 30.97 24.64
CA GLU A 131 5.10 31.91 25.58
C GLU A 131 5.54 31.25 26.90
N ALA A 132 5.03 30.07 27.23
CA ALA A 132 5.42 29.32 28.44
C ALA A 132 6.75 28.55 28.31
N ILE A 133 7.25 28.32 27.09
CA ILE A 133 8.45 27.51 26.83
C ILE A 133 9.73 28.38 26.74
N LEU A 134 9.60 29.66 26.42
CA LEU A 134 10.73 30.57 26.22
C LEU A 134 11.62 30.83 27.45
N PRO A 135 11.14 30.87 28.71
CA PRO A 135 12.05 31.07 29.86
C PRO A 135 12.86 29.82 30.26
N LEU A 136 12.62 28.65 29.64
CA LEU A 136 13.34 27.41 29.95
C LEU A 136 14.66 27.23 29.17
N LEU A 137 14.88 28.02 28.12
CA LEU A 137 16.11 28.00 27.32
C LEU A 137 17.18 29.00 27.80
N ASP A 138 16.81 30.01 28.59
CA ASP A 138 17.75 30.98 29.18
C ASP A 138 18.42 30.49 30.48
N ALA A 139 17.99 29.34 31.03
CA ALA A 139 18.57 28.76 32.25
C ALA A 139 19.67 27.70 31.98
N MET A 140 20.08 27.52 30.71
CA MET A 140 21.17 26.62 30.29
C MET A 140 22.34 27.35 29.62
N GLY A 141 22.43 28.68 29.79
CA GLY A 141 23.59 29.51 29.44
C GLY A 141 24.40 29.91 30.66
#